data_AF-A0A833LGJ4-F1
#
_entry.id   AF-A0A833LGJ4-F1
#
_cell.length_a   1.000
_cell.length_b   1.000
_cell.length_c   1.000
_cell.angle_alpha   90.00
_cell.angle_beta   90.00
_cell.angle_gamma   90.00
#
_symmetry.space_group_name_H-M   'P 1'
#
loop_
_entity.id
_entity.type
_entity.pdbx_description
1 polymer ?
#
loop_
_entity_poly.entity_id
_entity_poly.type
_entity_poly.pdbx_seq_one_letter_code
_entity_poly.pdbx_strand_id
1 'polypeptide(L)' 'MPDIDKNQVLERLKGVRGPDGTGDIVSLGLVSDVIVSGGKVMFSITVPA' A
#
# COMPACT_ATOMS: atom_id res chain seq x y z
N MET A 1 -2.16 4.40 22.42
CA MET A 1 -1.24 4.32 21.26
C MET A 1 -2.13 4.46 20.04
N PRO A 2 -1.83 5.31 19.05
CA PRO A 2 -2.70 5.45 17.90
C PRO A 2 -2.70 4.13 17.13
N ASP A 3 -3.86 3.49 17.08
CA ASP A 3 -4.12 2.31 16.26
C ASP A 3 -3.85 2.70 14.80
N ILE A 4 -2.91 2.02 14.14
CA ILE A 4 -2.57 2.31 12.75
C ILE A 4 -3.77 1.91 11.89
N ASP A 5 -4.37 2.88 11.19
CA ASP A 5 -5.53 2.62 10.35
C ASP A 5 -5.11 2.23 8.92
N LYS A 6 -5.87 1.31 8.29
CA LYS A 6 -5.64 0.90 6.90
C LYS A 6 -5.68 2.09 5.95
N ASN A 7 -6.53 3.08 6.19
CA ASN A 7 -6.63 4.27 5.36
C ASN A 7 -5.34 5.12 5.40
N GLN A 8 -4.71 5.25 6.58
CA GLN A 8 -3.42 5.96 6.69
C GLN A 8 -2.31 5.23 5.95
N VAL A 9 -2.30 3.90 6.00
CA VAL A 9 -1.34 3.09 5.24
C VAL A 9 -1.54 3.29 3.74
N LEU A 10 -2.79 3.19 3.26
CA LEU A 10 -3.11 3.39 1.84
C LEU A 10 -2.72 4.79 1.34
N GLU A 11 -3.00 5.83 2.13
CA GLU A 11 -2.58 7.20 1.81
C GLU A 11 -1.06 7.33 1.67
N ARG A 12 -0.28 6.65 2.53
CA ARG A 12 1.18 6.63 2.38
C ARG A 12 1.64 5.84 1.16
N LEU A 13 0.99 4.71 0.86
CA LEU A 13 1.31 3.89 -0.29
C LEU A 13 1.01 4.61 -1.62
N LYS A 14 0.03 5.53 -1.66
CA LYS A 14 -0.22 6.40 -2.83
C LYS A 14 0.96 7.33 -3.17
N GLY A 15 1.89 7.56 -2.24
CA GLY A 15 3.13 8.29 -2.53
C GLY A 15 4.17 7.46 -3.31
N VAL A 16 3.98 6.14 -3.41
CA VAL A 16 4.92 5.24 -4.07
C VAL A 16 4.52 5.09 -5.54
N ARG A 17 5.40 5.56 -6.43
CA ARG A 17 5.20 5.41 -7.88
C ARG A 17 5.17 3.94 -8.30
N GLY A 18 4.31 3.64 -9.27
CA GLY A 18 4.27 2.34 -9.90
C GLY A 18 5.58 1.95 -10.61
N PRO A 19 5.81 0.65 -10.87
CA PRO A 19 6.98 0.17 -11.60
C PRO A 19 7.06 0.72 -13.02
N ASP A 20 5.93 1.07 -13.62
CA ASP A 20 5.80 1.69 -14.94
C ASP A 20 6.08 3.21 -14.93
N GLY A 21 6.31 3.80 -13.75
CA GLY A 21 6.53 5.24 -13.58
C GLY A 21 5.26 6.11 -13.72
N THR A 22 4.13 5.51 -14.11
CA THR A 22 2.83 6.17 -14.24
C THR A 22 1.95 5.86 -13.03
N GLY A 23 1.40 6.90 -12.37
CA GLY A 23 0.54 6.71 -11.20
C GLY A 23 1.24 6.12 -9.96
N ASP A 24 0.42 5.71 -8.99
CA ASP A 24 0.86 5.12 -7.72
C ASP A 24 0.41 3.67 -7.57
N ILE A 25 1.13 2.89 -6.76
CA ILE A 25 0.86 1.45 -6.60
C ILE A 25 -0.56 1.12 -6.11
N VAL A 26 -1.25 2.08 -5.46
CA VAL A 26 -2.63 1.91 -4.98
C VAL A 26 -3.62 2.17 -6.11
N SER A 27 -3.47 3.30 -6.82
CA SER A 27 -4.32 3.66 -7.96
C SER A 27 -4.16 2.70 -9.14
N LEU A 28 -2.97 2.12 -9.31
CA LEU A 28 -2.70 1.06 -10.29
C LEU A 28 -3.30 -0.30 -9.89
N GLY A 29 -3.88 -0.41 -8.69
CA GLY A 29 -4.45 -1.67 -8.20
C GLY A 29 -3.41 -2.75 -7.93
N LEU A 30 -2.14 -2.38 -7.72
CA LEU A 30 -1.05 -3.34 -7.46
C LEU A 30 -1.06 -3.83 -6.02
N VAL A 31 -1.71 -3.11 -5.10
CA VAL A 31 -1.85 -3.48 -3.68
C VAL A 31 -3.14 -4.29 -3.49
N SER A 32 -3.03 -5.57 -3.14
CA SER A 32 -4.19 -6.45 -2.92
C SER A 32 -4.68 -6.45 -1.47
N ASP A 33 -3.81 -6.85 -0.54
CA ASP A 33 -4.13 -6.99 0.88
C ASP A 33 -3.28 -6.06 1.73
N VAL A 34 -3.88 -5.46 2.75
CA VAL A 34 -3.20 -4.64 3.77
C VAL A 34 -3.71 -5.08 5.14
N ILE A 35 -2.80 -5.60 5.96
CA ILE A 35 -3.06 -6.13 7.30
C ILE A 35 -2.24 -5.31 8.28
N VAL A 36 -2.90 -4.83 9.34
CA VAL A 36 -2.25 -4.14 10.45
C VAL A 36 -2.35 -5.03 11.68
N SER A 37 -1.22 -5.38 12.29
CA SER A 37 -1.19 -6.22 13.49
C SER A 37 -0.09 -5.76 14.45
N GLY A 38 -0.48 -5.34 15.65
CA GLY A 38 0.45 -4.99 16.74
C GLY A 38 1.50 -3.92 16.36
N GLY A 39 1.14 -2.96 15.50
CA GLY A 39 2.06 -1.94 14.99
C GLY A 39 2.89 -2.34 13.77
N LYS A 40 2.73 -3.57 13.25
CA LYS A 40 3.29 -4.01 11.98
C LYS A 40 2.25 -3.90 10.87
N VAL A 41 2.71 -3.45 9.71
CA VAL A 41 1.90 -3.36 8.50
C VAL A 41 2.44 -4.35 7.50
N MET A 42 1.58 -5.25 7.02
CA MET A 42 1.90 -6.23 5.99
C MET A 42 1.01 -5.95 4.79
N PHE A 43 1.59 -5.92 3.59
CA PHE A 43 0.83 -5.77 2.37
C PHE A 43 1.44 -6.59 1.24
N SER A 44 0.57 -7.05 0.33
CA SER A 44 0.95 -7.80 -0.86
C SER A 44 0.88 -6.90 -2.09
N ILE A 45 1.96 -6.89 -2.88
CA ILE A 45 1.98 -6.22 -4.18
C ILE A 45 2.14 -7.23 -5.31
N THR A 46 1.41 -7.03 -6.39
CA THR A 46 1.60 -7.74 -7.65
C THR A 46 2.34 -6.84 -8.62
N VAL A 47 3.46 -7.30 -9.18
CA VAL A 47 4.25 -6.55 -10.16
C VAL A 47 4.11 -7.26 -11.52
N PRO A 48 3.56 -6.62 -12.55
CA PRO A 48 3.60 -7.16 -13.90
C PRO A 48 5.06 -7.12 -14.39
N ALA A 49 5.53 -8.24 -14.97
CA ALA A 49 6.87 -8.38 -15.54
C ALA A 49 6.91 -7.92 -17.01
#